data_AF-A0A929TCS8-F1
#
_entry.id   AF-A0A929TCS8-F1
#
_cell.length_a   1.000
_cell.length_b   1.000
_cell.length_c   1.000
_cell.angle_alpha   90.00
_cell.angle_beta   90.00
_cell.angle_gamma   90.00
#
_symmetry.space_group_name_H-M   'P 1'
#
loop_
_entity.id
_entity.type
_entity.pdbx_description
1 polymer ?
#
loop_
_entity_poly.entity_id
_entity_poly.type
_entity_poly.pdbx_seq_one_letter_code
_entity_poly.pdbx_strand_id
1 'polypeptide(L)'
;TMSYCMNAIYADCSTEEDPVIRVGVTNGDASEAYDVHVKRVNPANASQLEMFALCSYTDDQGLTERGTFGSYERMTVYARNAWDNGYGGIDFDDPEQVLQKANWTDLLKKIAKDYCANAVTFAQGLDVKSLTGFLEKWQKRTNDLV
;
A
#
# COMPACT_ATOMS: atom_id res chain seq x y z
N THR A 1 -14.36 9.54 19.82
CA THR A 1 -13.37 8.66 19.15
C THR A 1 -13.33 9.07 17.69
N MET A 2 -12.22 9.62 17.21
CA MET A 2 -12.07 9.92 15.77
C MET A 2 -11.86 8.58 15.07
N SER A 3 -12.85 8.11 14.31
CA SER A 3 -12.71 6.91 13.49
C SER A 3 -12.16 7.32 12.13
N TYR A 4 -10.87 7.07 11.91
CA TYR A 4 -10.29 7.09 10.58
C TYR A 4 -10.60 5.75 9.88
N CYS A 5 -11.12 5.79 8.67
CA CYS A 5 -11.45 4.59 7.90
C CYS A 5 -11.26 4.83 6.41
N MET A 6 -10.76 3.80 5.71
CA MET A 6 -10.76 3.75 4.24
C MET A 6 -11.57 2.56 3.76
N ASN A 7 -12.34 2.76 2.69
CA ASN A 7 -13.02 1.70 1.95
C ASN A 7 -12.74 1.84 0.45
N ALA A 8 -12.78 0.72 -0.28
CA ALA A 8 -12.48 0.67 -1.70
C ALA A 8 -13.61 -0.05 -2.43
N ILE A 9 -14.05 0.55 -3.54
CA ILE A 9 -14.99 -0.05 -4.51
C ILE A 9 -14.51 0.24 -5.92
N TYR A 10 -14.90 -0.57 -6.90
CA TYR A 10 -14.71 -0.20 -8.30
C TYR A 10 -15.53 1.06 -8.62
N ALA A 11 -14.91 2.05 -9.27
CA ALA A 11 -15.62 3.23 -9.73
C ALA A 11 -16.52 2.89 -10.94
N ASP A 12 -17.56 3.69 -11.19
CA ASP A 12 -18.50 3.46 -12.31
C ASP A 12 -17.80 3.48 -13.69
N CYS A 13 -16.69 4.21 -13.80
CA CYS A 13 -15.86 4.29 -15.02
C CYS A 13 -14.80 3.19 -15.11
N SER A 14 -14.71 2.29 -14.13
CA SER A 14 -13.69 1.24 -14.10
C SER A 14 -13.90 0.22 -15.21
N THR A 15 -12.82 -0.15 -15.88
CA THR A 15 -12.80 -1.18 -16.92
C THR A 15 -11.65 -2.17 -16.67
N GLU A 16 -11.63 -3.30 -17.37
CA GLU A 16 -10.47 -4.22 -17.30
C GLU A 16 -9.18 -3.59 -17.87
N GLU A 17 -9.32 -2.73 -18.89
CA GLU A 17 -8.22 -2.02 -19.53
C GLU A 17 -7.68 -0.86 -18.69
N ASP A 18 -8.55 -0.14 -17.98
CA ASP A 18 -8.21 0.91 -17.03
C ASP A 18 -9.01 0.71 -15.73
N PRO A 19 -8.54 -0.17 -14.83
CA PRO A 19 -9.22 -0.40 -13.57
C PRO A 19 -9.07 0.83 -12.67
N VAL A 20 -10.21 1.32 -12.19
CA VAL A 20 -10.31 2.50 -11.33
C VAL A 20 -10.97 2.09 -10.01
N ILE A 21 -10.26 2.29 -8.91
CA ILE A 21 -10.78 2.06 -7.56
C ILE A 21 -11.14 3.41 -6.95
N ARG A 22 -12.40 3.58 -6.56
CA ARG A 22 -12.84 4.69 -5.72
C ARG A 22 -12.55 4.37 -4.27
N VAL A 23 -11.72 5.19 -3.64
CA VAL A 23 -11.38 5.11 -2.22
C VAL A 23 -12.17 6.16 -1.46
N GLY A 24 -13.06 5.71 -0.58
CA GLY A 24 -13.70 6.58 0.41
C GLY A 24 -12.83 6.71 1.65
N VAL A 25 -12.57 7.95 2.10
CA VAL A 25 -11.84 8.27 3.32
C VAL A 25 -12.78 8.98 4.28
N THR A 26 -12.90 8.48 5.51
CA THR A 26 -13.68 9.12 6.58
C THR A 26 -12.77 9.47 7.75
N ASN A 27 -12.84 10.72 8.21
CA ASN A 27 -12.13 11.21 9.39
C ASN A 27 -13.09 12.04 10.26
N GLY A 28 -13.67 11.41 11.29
CA GLY A 28 -14.74 12.03 12.06
C GLY A 28 -15.97 12.27 11.18
N ASP A 29 -16.46 13.51 11.12
CA ASP A 29 -17.61 13.89 10.30
C ASP A 29 -17.24 14.23 8.84
N ALA A 30 -15.94 14.35 8.54
CA ALA A 30 -15.47 14.60 7.17
C ALA A 30 -15.41 13.29 6.39
N SER A 31 -15.96 13.29 5.17
CA SER A 31 -15.86 12.18 4.24
C SER A 31 -15.54 12.67 2.84
N GLU A 32 -14.55 12.05 2.21
CA GLU A 32 -14.09 12.37 0.86
C GLU A 32 -13.94 11.07 0.06
N ALA A 33 -13.94 11.18 -1.27
CA ALA A 33 -13.76 10.03 -2.15
C ALA A 33 -12.82 10.39 -3.31
N TYR A 34 -11.97 9.44 -3.68
CA TYR A 34 -10.91 9.62 -4.66
C TYR A 34 -10.88 8.47 -5.65
N ASP A 35 -10.86 8.78 -6.94
CA ASP A 35 -10.75 7.76 -8.00
C ASP A 35 -9.27 7.53 -8.33
N VAL A 36 -8.82 6.28 -8.17
CA VAL A 36 -7.43 5.88 -8.39
C VAL A 36 -7.34 4.92 -9.56
N HIS A 37 -6.63 5.35 -10.62
CA HIS A 37 -6.26 4.48 -11.74
C HIS A 37 -5.11 3.55 -11.31
N VAL A 38 -5.43 2.32 -10.89
CA VAL A 38 -4.46 1.46 -10.18
C VAL A 38 -3.25 1.07 -11.06
N LYS A 39 -3.44 0.97 -12.38
CA LYS A 39 -2.33 0.73 -13.34
C LYS A 39 -1.31 1.87 -13.39
N ARG A 40 -1.68 3.08 -12.94
CA ARG A 40 -0.81 4.26 -12.89
C ARG A 40 -0.14 4.47 -11.52
N VAL A 41 -0.51 3.67 -10.52
CA VAL A 41 0.10 3.75 -9.20
C VAL A 41 1.56 3.30 -9.30
N ASN A 42 2.47 4.15 -8.82
CA ASN A 42 3.89 3.87 -8.71
C ASN A 42 4.23 3.67 -7.23
N PRO A 43 4.42 2.42 -6.75
CA PRO A 43 4.78 2.14 -5.36
C PRO A 43 6.04 2.85 -4.83
N ALA A 44 6.95 3.33 -5.68
CA ALA A 44 8.10 4.13 -5.25
C ALA A 44 7.77 5.63 -5.06
N ASN A 45 6.57 6.06 -5.41
CA ASN A 45 6.07 7.42 -5.27
C ASN A 45 4.52 7.42 -5.17
N ALA A 46 3.99 6.74 -4.15
CA ALA A 46 2.56 6.57 -3.94
C ALA A 46 2.14 7.02 -2.54
N SER A 47 0.89 7.46 -2.41
CA SER A 47 0.29 7.80 -1.12
C SER A 47 -0.28 6.57 -0.41
N GLN A 48 -0.68 6.71 0.85
CA GLN A 48 -1.42 5.65 1.54
C GLN A 48 -2.71 5.30 0.79
N LEU A 49 -3.42 6.31 0.31
CA LEU A 49 -4.66 6.14 -0.46
C LEU A 49 -4.46 5.35 -1.75
N GLU A 50 -3.42 5.67 -2.52
CA GLU A 50 -3.13 4.98 -3.77
C GLU A 50 -2.66 3.55 -3.53
N MET A 51 -1.86 3.32 -2.49
CA MET A 51 -1.45 1.96 -2.12
C MET A 51 -2.62 1.14 -1.57
N PHE A 52 -3.56 1.77 -0.85
CA PHE A 52 -4.79 1.12 -0.41
C PHE A 52 -5.64 0.67 -1.61
N ALA A 53 -5.82 1.55 -2.61
CA ALA A 53 -6.49 1.20 -3.86
C ALA A 53 -5.79 0.04 -4.60
N LEU A 54 -4.47 0.13 -4.78
CA LEU A 54 -3.68 -0.90 -5.47
C LEU A 54 -3.76 -2.25 -4.76
N CYS A 55 -3.55 -2.29 -3.45
CA CYS A 55 -3.64 -3.52 -2.67
C CYS A 55 -5.05 -4.12 -2.71
N SER A 56 -6.10 -3.30 -2.59
CA SER A 56 -7.48 -3.77 -2.67
C SER A 56 -7.79 -4.42 -4.02
N TYR A 57 -7.37 -3.79 -5.12
CA TYR A 57 -7.53 -4.34 -6.47
C TYR A 57 -6.74 -5.65 -6.64
N THR A 58 -5.46 -5.66 -6.24
CA THR A 58 -4.59 -6.84 -6.45
C THR A 58 -5.02 -8.03 -5.60
N ASP A 59 -5.56 -7.80 -4.41
CA ASP A 59 -6.17 -8.83 -3.58
C ASP A 59 -7.46 -9.39 -4.20
N ASP A 60 -8.33 -8.54 -4.74
CA ASP A 60 -9.58 -8.95 -5.42
C ASP A 60 -9.30 -9.77 -6.68
N GLN A 61 -8.30 -9.37 -7.46
CA GLN A 61 -7.86 -10.08 -8.66
C GLN A 61 -7.02 -11.34 -8.38
N GLY A 62 -6.76 -11.65 -7.10
CA GLY A 62 -5.94 -12.81 -6.72
C GLY A 62 -4.48 -12.74 -7.16
N LEU A 63 -3.96 -11.53 -7.39
CA LEU A 63 -2.57 -11.28 -7.82
C LEU A 63 -1.58 -11.28 -6.65
N THR A 64 -2.08 -11.08 -5.44
CA THR A 64 -1.33 -11.06 -4.19
C THR A 64 -1.89 -12.07 -3.20
N GLU A 65 -1.01 -12.61 -2.37
CA GLU A 65 -1.43 -13.41 -1.21
C GLU A 65 -1.98 -12.47 -0.13
N ARG A 66 -3.29 -12.24 -0.12
CA ARG A 66 -3.95 -11.31 0.82
C ARG A 66 -3.84 -11.70 2.30
N GLY A 67 -3.54 -12.97 2.60
CA GLY A 67 -3.61 -13.49 3.96
C GLY A 67 -5.01 -13.32 4.58
N THR A 68 -5.07 -13.24 5.90
CA THR A 68 -6.35 -13.05 6.63
C THR A 68 -6.90 -11.62 6.51
N PHE A 69 -6.01 -10.62 6.48
CA PHE A 69 -6.36 -9.21 6.69
C PHE A 69 -6.19 -8.30 5.46
N GLY A 70 -5.70 -8.82 4.34
CA GLY A 70 -5.42 -8.05 3.13
C GLY A 70 -3.94 -7.63 3.02
N SER A 71 -3.47 -7.47 1.78
CA SER A 71 -2.10 -7.06 1.49
C SER A 71 -1.80 -5.64 1.96
N TYR A 72 -2.80 -4.75 1.99
CA TYR A 72 -2.62 -3.39 2.52
C TYR A 72 -2.30 -3.41 4.01
N GLU A 73 -3.13 -4.07 4.82
CA GLU A 73 -2.92 -4.14 6.28
C GLU A 73 -1.59 -4.81 6.62
N ARG A 74 -1.22 -5.85 5.87
CA ARG A 74 0.09 -6.47 6.00
C ARG A 74 1.23 -5.49 5.67
N MET A 75 1.08 -4.69 4.61
CA MET A 75 2.05 -3.67 4.22
C MET A 75 2.20 -2.57 5.29
N THR A 76 1.10 -2.10 5.88
CA THR A 76 1.12 -1.02 6.89
C THR A 76 1.84 -1.46 8.16
N VAL A 77 1.69 -2.71 8.59
CA VAL A 77 2.46 -3.29 9.72
C VAL A 77 3.97 -3.15 9.46
N TYR A 78 4.44 -3.50 8.26
CA TYR A 78 5.86 -3.40 7.92
C TYR A 78 6.34 -1.96 7.80
N ALA A 79 5.52 -1.08 7.24
CA ALA A 79 5.83 0.34 7.13
C ALA A 79 5.92 1.02 8.50
N ARG A 80 5.03 0.69 9.45
CA ARG A 80 5.10 1.16 10.84
C ARG A 80 6.35 0.68 11.56
N ASN A 81 6.70 -0.60 11.42
CA ASN A 81 7.94 -1.12 12.01
C ASN A 81 9.19 -0.47 11.39
N ALA A 82 9.14 -0.12 10.10
CA ALA A 82 10.21 0.64 9.45
C ALA A 82 10.33 2.08 10.00
N TRP A 83 9.19 2.73 10.28
CA TRP A 83 9.14 4.02 10.95
C TRP A 83 9.75 3.95 12.36
N ASP A 84 9.36 2.95 13.15
CA ASP A 84 9.89 2.72 14.51
C ASP A 84 11.41 2.46 14.51
N ASN A 85 11.93 1.84 13.44
CA ASN A 85 13.37 1.65 13.23
C ASN A 85 14.10 2.92 12.73
N GLY A 86 13.40 4.04 12.55
CA GLY A 86 13.96 5.33 12.16
C GLY A 86 14.20 5.51 10.66
N TYR A 87 13.57 4.68 9.80
CA TYR A 87 13.71 4.82 8.34
C TYR A 87 12.86 5.93 7.73
N GLY A 88 12.01 6.58 8.54
CA GLY A 88 11.04 7.57 8.09
C GLY A 88 9.95 6.95 7.22
N GLY A 89 9.21 7.79 6.50
CA GLY A 89 8.08 7.36 5.67
C GLY A 89 6.84 8.17 5.98
N ILE A 90 5.71 7.48 6.10
CA ILE A 90 4.42 8.09 6.42
C ILE A 90 4.10 7.79 7.88
N ASP A 91 3.71 8.83 8.63
CA ASP A 91 3.13 8.65 9.95
C ASP A 91 1.67 8.19 9.80
N PHE A 92 1.38 6.95 10.21
CA PHE A 92 0.04 6.38 10.11
C PHE A 92 -0.93 6.89 11.19
N ASP A 93 -0.40 7.58 12.20
CA ASP A 93 -1.21 8.19 13.25
C ASP A 93 -1.60 9.64 12.90
N ASP A 94 -1.03 10.18 11.82
CA ASP A 94 -1.37 11.50 11.27
C ASP A 94 -2.33 11.36 10.07
N PRO A 95 -3.64 11.60 10.24
CA PRO A 95 -4.62 11.47 9.17
C PRO A 95 -4.41 12.50 8.03
N GLU A 96 -3.66 13.59 8.26
CA GLU A 96 -3.36 14.58 7.22
C GLU A 96 -2.36 14.03 6.17
N GLN A 97 -1.63 12.96 6.50
CA GLN A 97 -0.64 12.36 5.60
C GLN A 97 -1.19 11.28 4.66
N VAL A 98 -2.52 11.06 4.62
CA VAL A 98 -3.13 10.04 3.75
C VAL A 98 -2.79 10.24 2.26
N LEU A 99 -2.64 11.49 1.82
CA LEU A 99 -2.26 11.86 0.46
C LEU A 99 -0.74 12.04 0.27
N GLN A 100 0.05 12.01 1.34
CA GLN A 100 1.49 12.20 1.26
C GLN A 100 2.14 11.01 0.54
N LYS A 101 3.00 11.33 -0.43
CA LYS A 101 3.73 10.32 -1.22
C LYS A 101 4.93 9.79 -0.46
N ALA A 102 5.17 8.49 -0.57
CA ALA A 102 6.37 7.84 -0.07
C ALA A 102 6.92 6.80 -1.04
N ASN A 103 8.18 6.42 -0.83
CA ASN A 103 8.81 5.31 -1.53
C ASN A 103 8.63 4.02 -0.74
N TRP A 104 7.50 3.35 -0.95
CA TRP A 104 7.13 2.12 -0.25
C TRP A 104 8.11 0.99 -0.53
N THR A 105 8.57 0.86 -1.77
CA THR A 105 9.52 -0.21 -2.14
C THR A 105 10.85 -0.07 -1.40
N ASP A 106 11.37 1.15 -1.25
CA ASP A 106 12.60 1.39 -0.48
C ASP A 106 12.39 1.14 1.02
N LEU A 107 11.26 1.60 1.58
CA LEU A 107 10.91 1.38 2.97
C LEU A 107 10.81 -0.11 3.32
N LEU A 108 10.08 -0.87 2.48
CA LEU A 108 9.89 -2.31 2.66
C LEU A 108 11.21 -3.09 2.50
N LYS A 109 12.10 -2.66 1.60
CA LYS A 109 13.45 -3.26 1.49
C LYS A 109 14.28 -3.08 2.75
N LYS A 110 14.24 -1.90 3.37
CA LYS A 110 14.99 -1.61 4.60
C LYS A 110 14.52 -2.50 5.74
N ILE A 111 13.22 -2.57 5.99
CA ILE A 111 12.70 -3.43 7.07
C ILE A 111 12.87 -4.94 6.76
N ALA A 112 12.76 -5.35 5.50
CA ALA A 112 13.06 -6.72 5.09
C ALA A 112 14.49 -7.13 5.42
N LYS A 113 15.46 -6.22 5.24
CA LYS A 113 16.86 -6.45 5.57
C LYS A 113 17.04 -6.69 7.07
N ASP A 114 16.43 -5.85 7.91
CA ASP A 114 16.50 -6.00 9.36
C ASP A 114 15.86 -7.32 9.81
N TYR A 115 14.69 -7.65 9.27
CA TYR A 115 13.99 -8.89 9.59
C TYR A 115 14.76 -10.12 9.17
N CYS A 116 15.40 -10.10 8.00
CA CYS A 116 16.24 -11.20 7.54
C CYS A 116 17.53 -11.36 8.34
N ALA A 117 17.99 -10.32 9.07
CA ALA A 117 19.17 -10.39 9.92
C ALA A 117 18.90 -11.02 11.30
N ASN A 118 17.63 -11.19 11.68
CA ASN A 118 17.22 -11.76 12.97
C ASN A 118 16.42 -13.04 12.76
N ALA A 119 16.88 -14.14 13.37
CA ALA A 119 16.27 -15.46 13.23
C ALA A 119 14.78 -15.51 13.65
N VAL A 120 14.37 -14.68 14.61
CA VAL A 120 12.99 -14.61 15.10
C VAL A 120 12.06 -13.99 14.06
N THR A 121 12.55 -12.99 13.32
CA THR A 121 11.77 -12.23 12.33
C THR A 121 12.04 -12.68 10.89
N PHE A 122 12.85 -13.73 10.68
CA PHE A 122 13.31 -14.13 9.36
C PHE A 122 12.14 -14.47 8.40
N ALA A 123 11.11 -15.14 8.91
CA ALA A 123 9.92 -15.48 8.13
C ALA A 123 9.17 -14.22 7.65
N GLN A 124 9.01 -13.22 8.51
CA GLN A 124 8.47 -11.91 8.14
C GLN A 124 9.36 -11.23 7.11
N GLY A 125 10.69 -11.35 7.24
CA GLY A 125 11.63 -10.85 6.24
C GLY A 125 11.41 -11.44 4.85
N LEU A 126 11.14 -12.74 4.75
CA LEU A 126 10.80 -13.38 3.47
C LEU A 126 9.47 -12.90 2.90
N ASP A 127 8.47 -12.72 3.77
CA ASP A 127 7.15 -12.21 3.38
C ASP A 127 7.23 -10.76 2.85
N VAL A 128 7.92 -9.86 3.56
CA VAL A 128 8.15 -8.47 3.10
C VAL A 128 8.87 -8.47 1.75
N LYS A 129 9.87 -9.34 1.54
CA LYS A 129 10.57 -9.47 0.26
C LYS A 129 9.65 -9.93 -0.88
N SER A 130 8.73 -10.86 -0.59
CA SER A 130 7.73 -11.31 -1.57
C SER A 130 6.83 -10.15 -2.00
N LEU A 131 6.25 -9.44 -1.04
CA LEU A 131 5.40 -8.26 -1.28
C LEU A 131 6.16 -7.16 -2.04
N THR A 132 7.39 -6.85 -1.61
CA THR A 132 8.24 -5.85 -2.28
C THR A 132 8.51 -6.25 -3.73
N GLY A 133 8.86 -7.52 -3.97
CA GLY A 133 9.12 -8.01 -5.32
C GLY A 133 7.89 -7.97 -6.23
N PHE A 134 6.69 -8.15 -5.68
CA PHE A 134 5.45 -7.90 -6.40
C PHE A 134 5.29 -6.41 -6.77
N LEU A 135 5.46 -5.50 -5.81
CA LEU A 135 5.32 -4.06 -6.02
C LEU A 135 6.34 -3.50 -7.02
N GLU A 136 7.58 -4.00 -7.01
CA GLU A 136 8.60 -3.61 -8.00
C GLU A 136 8.27 -4.08 -9.41
N LYS A 137 7.70 -5.29 -9.55
CA LYS A 137 7.21 -5.78 -10.85
C LYS A 137 6.02 -4.95 -11.33
N TRP A 138 5.13 -4.54 -10.43
CA TRP A 138 4.03 -3.64 -10.75
C TRP A 138 4.55 -2.28 -11.23
N GLN A 139 5.44 -1.65 -10.45
CA GLN A 139 6.10 -0.39 -10.79
C GLN A 139 6.75 -0.44 -12.19
N LYS A 140 7.46 -1.53 -12.51
CA LYS A 140 8.10 -1.67 -13.82
C LYS A 140 7.08 -1.64 -14.95
N ARG A 141 5.95 -2.34 -14.80
CA ARG A 141 4.84 -2.30 -15.77
C ARG A 141 4.27 -0.89 -15.92
N THR A 142 4.11 -0.16 -14.81
CA THR A 142 3.62 1.22 -14.82
C THR A 142 4.55 2.14 -15.61
N ASN A 143 5.87 2.01 -15.43
CA ASN A 143 6.84 2.83 -16.16
C ASN A 143 6.84 2.57 -17.66
N ASP A 144 6.46 1.37 -18.11
CA ASP A 144 6.36 1.03 -19.54
C ASP A 144 5.10 1.63 -20.20
N LEU A 145 4.18 2.24 -19.42
CA LEU A 145 2.94 2.88 -19.89
C LEU A 145 3.04 4.41 -20.07
N VAL A 146 4.17 5.02 -19.70
CA VAL A 146 4.40 6.48 -19.70
C VAL A 146 5.40 6.88 -20.78
#